data_AF-A0AA85B1L9-F1
#
_entry.id   AF-A0AA85B1L9-F1
#
_cell.length_a   1.000
_cell.length_b   1.000
_cell.length_c   1.000
_cell.angle_alpha   90.00
_cell.angle_beta   90.00
_cell.angle_gamma   90.00
#
_symmetry.space_group_name_H-M   'P 1'
#
loop_
_entity.id
_entity.type
_entity.pdbx_description
1 polymer ?
#
loop_
_entity_poly.entity_id
_entity_poly.type
_entity_poly.pdbx_seq_one_letter_code
_entity_poly.pdbx_strand_id
1 'polypeptide(L)'
;MALPFLPGYSFNRNIGKEKFHKSHYLKLEGDEAYMHGDDKPGIGGVKLPGQRIDAPTSVYPSGIGIQFPAWLAFDKQALSLMLISKSPLMKDVKNNIVLENVKSYFTQRMTLYKVVEPRIANTGMAQGTIIKRHRISKPVPNEHLYYTVHDFNVGAEFVAYGKTFRIVSCDQFTSNFLRKLGIKLGKPESIPDDPYSIHRKAFTESMQPLRPYERMDKLRQFLDHDRHVLRFFCFWDDTESLYGDPREMILNYFLADDTIEIREIIPANSGRDAVPCFLRRQKLPRTIASIPLPGVVTDRTLLNVFGHPQRGGHYILDSLKLGAPKDDFTKIMI
;
A
#
# COMPACT_ATOMS: atom_id res chain seq x y z
N MET A 1 -18.48 -6.75 56.61
CA MET A 1 -19.27 -7.44 57.65
C MET A 1 -20.72 -7.41 57.22
N ALA A 2 -21.38 -8.57 57.09
CA ALA A 2 -22.81 -8.62 56.78
C ALA A 2 -23.59 -8.61 58.11
N LEU A 3 -24.56 -7.69 58.25
CA LEU A 3 -25.43 -7.64 59.41
C LEU A 3 -26.45 -8.81 59.37
N PRO A 4 -26.80 -9.42 60.51
CA PRO A 4 -27.81 -10.46 60.57
C PRO A 4 -29.22 -9.90 60.28
N PHE A 5 -30.05 -10.67 59.58
CA PHE A 5 -31.45 -10.32 59.29
C PHE A 5 -32.37 -10.55 60.51
N LEU A 6 -32.06 -9.89 61.63
CA LEU A 6 -32.93 -9.86 62.81
C LEU A 6 -33.78 -8.57 62.79
N PRO A 7 -35.00 -8.61 63.37
CA PRO A 7 -35.81 -7.41 63.56
C PRO A 7 -35.01 -6.31 64.28
N GLY A 8 -34.94 -5.11 63.70
CA GLY A 8 -34.18 -3.97 64.25
C GLY A 8 -32.84 -3.69 63.56
N TYR A 9 -32.27 -4.63 62.80
CA TYR A 9 -31.04 -4.39 61.99
C TYR A 9 -31.32 -4.13 60.50
N SER A 10 -32.58 -3.85 60.14
CA SER A 10 -32.99 -3.52 58.77
C SER A 10 -33.36 -2.05 58.64
N PHE A 11 -32.69 -1.35 57.72
CA PHE A 11 -33.03 0.03 57.37
C PHE A 11 -34.07 0.05 56.26
N ASN A 12 -35.15 0.82 56.43
CA ASN A 12 -36.16 0.95 55.39
C ASN A 12 -35.63 1.81 54.23
N ARG A 13 -35.26 1.16 53.11
CA ARG A 13 -34.76 1.82 51.89
C ARG A 13 -35.85 2.55 51.09
N ASN A 14 -37.12 2.46 51.49
CA ASN A 14 -38.25 3.04 50.76
C ASN A 14 -38.63 4.46 51.23
N ILE A 15 -37.93 5.01 52.22
CA ILE A 15 -38.16 6.38 52.71
C ILE A 15 -37.81 7.37 51.58
N GLY A 16 -38.77 8.21 51.18
CA GLY A 16 -38.62 9.18 50.08
C GLY A 16 -38.91 8.63 48.67
N LYS A 17 -39.34 7.37 48.53
CA LYS A 17 -39.73 6.80 47.24
C LYS A 17 -41.16 7.21 46.91
N GLU A 18 -41.40 7.73 45.70
CA GLU A 18 -42.75 8.13 45.25
C GLU A 18 -43.40 7.10 44.33
N LYS A 19 -42.61 6.27 43.65
CA LYS A 19 -43.09 5.27 42.68
C LYS A 19 -43.17 3.88 43.32
N PHE A 20 -44.39 3.36 43.49
CA PHE A 20 -44.65 2.01 44.02
C PHE A 20 -45.43 1.10 43.07
N HIS A 21 -45.56 1.48 41.80
CA HIS A 21 -46.24 0.65 40.81
C HIS A 21 -45.56 -0.72 40.66
N LYS A 22 -46.35 -1.79 40.63
CA LYS A 22 -45.88 -3.16 40.37
C LYS A 22 -45.81 -3.38 38.86
N SER A 23 -44.78 -4.07 38.39
CA SER A 23 -44.74 -4.56 37.02
C SER A 23 -45.62 -5.81 36.89
N HIS A 24 -46.22 -6.00 35.72
CA HIS A 24 -47.01 -7.20 35.43
C HIS A 24 -46.10 -8.40 35.16
N TYR A 25 -45.59 -9.03 36.22
CA TYR A 25 -44.77 -10.24 36.13
C TYR A 25 -45.51 -11.44 35.57
N LEU A 26 -46.79 -11.54 35.88
CA LEU A 26 -47.69 -12.58 35.45
C LEU A 26 -48.64 -11.98 34.41
N LYS A 27 -48.75 -12.62 33.25
CA LYS A 27 -49.74 -12.26 32.23
C LYS A 27 -50.50 -13.51 31.84
N LEU A 28 -51.83 -13.47 31.90
CA LEU A 28 -52.68 -14.49 31.30
C LEU A 28 -52.99 -14.05 29.87
N GLU A 29 -52.70 -14.88 28.88
CA GLU A 29 -53.00 -14.62 27.47
C GLU A 29 -53.74 -15.83 26.92
N GLY A 30 -55.07 -15.73 26.82
CA GLY A 30 -55.95 -16.89 26.66
C GLY A 30 -56.04 -17.71 27.95
N ASP A 31 -55.93 -19.04 27.83
CA ASP A 31 -55.86 -19.99 28.96
C ASP A 31 -54.42 -20.23 29.46
N GLU A 32 -53.42 -19.61 28.83
CA GLU A 32 -52.01 -19.80 29.18
C GLU A 32 -51.46 -18.68 30.06
N ALA A 33 -50.75 -19.06 31.13
CA ALA A 33 -50.10 -18.15 32.05
C ALA A 33 -48.61 -17.96 31.69
N TYR A 34 -48.25 -16.74 31.33
CA TYR A 34 -46.88 -16.32 31.02
C TYR A 34 -46.22 -15.65 32.24
N MET A 35 -45.00 -16.08 32.56
CA MET A 35 -44.16 -15.50 33.62
C MET A 35 -42.99 -14.72 33.01
N HIS A 36 -43.06 -13.39 33.06
CA HIS A 36 -42.01 -12.48 32.57
C HIS A 36 -40.99 -12.11 33.66
N GLY A 37 -40.74 -13.04 34.60
CA GLY A 37 -40.04 -12.86 35.87
C GLY A 37 -38.72 -12.09 35.80
N ASP A 38 -37.88 -12.41 34.81
CA ASP A 38 -36.53 -11.84 34.75
C ASP A 38 -36.47 -10.54 33.93
N ASP A 39 -37.41 -10.34 33.01
CA ASP A 39 -37.34 -9.24 32.03
C ASP A 39 -37.96 -7.93 32.55
N LYS A 40 -38.91 -7.98 33.50
CA LYS A 40 -39.68 -6.80 33.94
C LYS A 40 -39.20 -6.23 35.27
N PRO A 41 -38.85 -4.93 35.38
CA PRO A 41 -38.25 -4.36 36.59
C PRO A 41 -39.16 -4.49 37.82
N GLY A 42 -38.58 -4.48 39.02
CA GLY A 42 -39.30 -4.55 40.28
C GLY A 42 -40.15 -3.31 40.61
N ILE A 43 -40.61 -3.25 41.86
CA ILE A 43 -41.54 -2.21 42.34
C ILE A 43 -40.95 -0.81 42.10
N GLY A 44 -41.72 0.05 41.44
CA GLY A 44 -41.32 1.42 41.11
C GLY A 44 -40.29 1.53 39.99
N GLY A 45 -40.13 0.48 39.17
CA GLY A 45 -39.14 0.43 38.10
C GLY A 45 -37.71 0.17 38.57
N VAL A 46 -37.52 -0.14 39.86
CA VAL A 46 -36.20 -0.47 40.43
C VAL A 46 -35.87 -1.92 40.09
N LYS A 47 -34.67 -2.15 39.55
CA LYS A 47 -34.20 -3.50 39.21
C LYS A 47 -34.10 -4.38 40.46
N LEU A 48 -34.57 -5.62 40.37
CA LEU A 48 -34.40 -6.59 41.45
C LEU A 48 -32.95 -7.11 41.50
N PRO A 49 -32.44 -7.49 42.68
CA PRO A 49 -31.16 -8.18 42.78
C PRO A 49 -31.18 -9.49 41.97
N GLY A 50 -30.22 -9.67 41.06
CA GLY A 50 -30.14 -10.84 40.18
C GLY A 50 -30.94 -10.72 38.87
N GLN A 51 -31.65 -9.62 38.67
CA GLN A 51 -32.50 -9.44 37.50
C GLN A 51 -31.69 -9.17 36.22
N ARG A 52 -31.92 -10.00 35.19
CA ARG A 52 -31.22 -9.95 33.89
C ARG A 52 -31.87 -8.96 32.93
N ILE A 53 -31.90 -7.67 33.28
CA ILE A 53 -32.50 -6.66 32.39
C ILE A 53 -31.47 -6.13 31.39
N ASP A 54 -31.78 -6.38 30.12
CA ASP A 54 -31.30 -5.77 28.88
C ASP A 54 -29.78 -5.74 28.66
N ALA A 55 -29.38 -6.06 27.43
CA ALA A 55 -28.02 -5.85 26.98
C ALA A 55 -27.57 -4.40 27.27
N PRO A 56 -26.47 -4.19 28.02
CA PRO A 56 -25.96 -2.87 28.34
C PRO A 56 -25.80 -2.10 27.03
N THR A 57 -26.52 -0.98 26.94
CA THR A 57 -26.29 -0.04 25.87
C THR A 57 -25.06 0.78 26.22
N SER A 58 -24.26 1.15 25.23
CA SER A 58 -23.11 2.03 25.42
C SER A 58 -23.56 3.33 26.08
N VAL A 59 -23.04 3.62 27.28
CA VAL A 59 -23.31 4.85 28.01
C VAL A 59 -22.17 5.83 27.72
N TYR A 60 -22.52 7.02 27.23
CA TYR A 60 -21.55 8.08 26.98
C TYR A 60 -21.69 9.15 28.07
N PRO A 61 -20.58 9.71 28.56
CA PRO A 61 -20.62 10.76 29.57
C PRO A 61 -21.40 11.97 29.03
N SER A 62 -22.32 12.48 29.83
CA SER A 62 -23.06 13.70 29.51
C SER A 62 -22.10 14.89 29.50
N GLY A 63 -21.95 15.54 28.36
CA GLY A 63 -21.18 16.79 28.27
C GLY A 63 -21.85 17.94 29.02
N ILE A 64 -21.08 19.00 29.28
CA ILE A 64 -21.61 20.26 29.80
C ILE A 64 -22.36 20.96 28.65
N GLY A 65 -23.70 21.00 28.71
CA GLY A 65 -24.54 21.65 27.69
C GLY A 65 -25.83 20.91 27.38
N ILE A 66 -26.45 21.26 26.25
CA ILE A 66 -27.69 20.65 25.75
C ILE A 66 -27.41 19.17 25.41
N GLN A 67 -28.16 18.26 26.03
CA GLN A 67 -28.04 16.83 25.76
C GLN A 67 -28.69 16.49 24.41
N PHE A 68 -27.86 16.34 23.38
CA PHE A 68 -28.31 15.80 22.10
C PHE A 68 -28.43 14.27 22.16
N PRO A 69 -29.40 13.66 21.47
CA PRO A 69 -29.44 12.23 21.28
C PRO A 69 -28.16 11.70 20.64
N ALA A 70 -27.72 10.49 21.02
CA ALA A 70 -26.42 9.93 20.60
C ALA A 70 -26.22 9.86 19.07
N TRP A 71 -27.26 9.58 18.28
CA TRP A 71 -27.14 9.56 16.81
C TRP A 71 -26.82 10.92 16.20
N LEU A 72 -27.29 11.99 16.83
CA LEU A 72 -27.08 13.35 16.35
C LEU A 72 -25.72 13.87 16.83
N ALA A 73 -25.39 13.57 18.10
CA ALA A 73 -24.10 13.94 18.68
C ALA A 73 -22.91 13.27 17.98
N PHE A 74 -23.10 12.03 17.53
CA PHE A 74 -22.05 11.21 16.89
C PHE A 74 -22.33 10.93 15.41
N ASP A 75 -23.10 11.79 14.74
CA ASP A 75 -23.32 11.63 13.30
C ASP A 75 -21.99 11.64 12.53
N LYS A 76 -21.86 10.71 11.57
CA LYS A 76 -20.65 10.49 10.76
C LYS A 76 -19.37 10.15 11.54
N GLN A 77 -19.45 9.92 12.85
CA GLN A 77 -18.31 9.46 13.64
C GLN A 77 -18.33 7.92 13.72
N ALA A 78 -17.17 7.31 13.45
CA ALA A 78 -17.00 5.87 13.49
C ALA A 78 -15.67 5.53 14.15
N LEU A 79 -15.64 4.52 15.03
CA LEU A 79 -14.36 4.03 15.54
C LEU A 79 -13.80 2.95 14.63
N SER A 80 -12.62 3.19 14.08
CA SER A 80 -11.79 2.21 13.38
C SER A 80 -10.75 1.56 14.31
N LEU A 81 -10.74 0.23 14.32
CA LEU A 81 -9.79 -0.62 15.02
C LEU A 81 -9.18 -1.63 14.03
N MET A 82 -7.89 -1.88 14.16
CA MET A 82 -7.18 -2.91 13.41
C MET A 82 -7.18 -4.20 14.23
N LEU A 83 -7.60 -5.31 13.62
CA LEU A 83 -7.61 -6.63 14.23
C LEU A 83 -6.86 -7.66 13.42
N ILE A 84 -6.50 -8.72 14.10
CA ILE A 84 -5.91 -9.91 13.53
C ILE A 84 -6.75 -11.12 13.93
N SER A 85 -7.11 -11.95 12.95
CA SER A 85 -7.66 -13.27 13.19
C SER A 85 -6.67 -14.36 12.78
N LYS A 86 -6.70 -15.47 13.49
CA LYS A 86 -6.02 -16.70 13.08
C LYS A 86 -7.06 -17.64 12.50
N SER A 87 -6.86 -18.08 11.26
CA SER A 87 -7.76 -19.03 10.62
C SER A 87 -7.47 -20.46 11.12
N PRO A 88 -8.47 -21.21 11.64
CA PRO A 88 -8.25 -22.57 12.17
C PRO A 88 -8.24 -23.66 11.08
N LEU A 89 -8.53 -23.32 9.81
CA LEU A 89 -8.98 -24.29 8.79
C LEU A 89 -7.89 -24.93 7.92
N MET A 90 -6.62 -24.56 8.04
CA MET A 90 -5.57 -25.19 7.22
C MET A 90 -4.48 -25.77 8.12
N LYS A 91 -4.23 -27.07 7.94
CA LYS A 91 -3.22 -27.86 8.66
C LYS A 91 -1.78 -27.50 8.30
N ASP A 92 -1.57 -26.52 7.41
CA ASP A 92 -0.24 -26.03 7.07
C ASP A 92 0.27 -25.10 8.17
N VAL A 93 1.31 -25.59 8.86
CA VAL A 93 1.88 -25.12 10.13
C VAL A 93 2.65 -23.78 10.01
N LYS A 94 2.50 -23.03 8.92
CA LYS A 94 3.26 -21.79 8.68
C LYS A 94 2.33 -20.59 8.44
N ASN A 95 1.61 -20.22 9.50
CA ASN A 95 1.12 -18.87 9.79
C ASN A 95 0.15 -18.22 8.79
N ASN A 96 -1.10 -18.68 8.76
CA ASN A 96 -2.20 -17.96 8.09
C ASN A 96 -2.79 -16.90 9.03
N ILE A 97 -2.15 -15.73 9.05
CA ILE A 97 -2.59 -14.56 9.80
C ILE A 97 -3.39 -13.68 8.85
N VAL A 98 -4.68 -13.51 9.14
CA VAL A 98 -5.56 -12.65 8.32
C VAL A 98 -5.70 -11.32 9.04
N LEU A 99 -5.35 -10.25 8.33
CA LEU A 99 -5.54 -8.88 8.80
C LEU A 99 -6.98 -8.46 8.54
N GLU A 100 -7.62 -7.86 9.53
CA GLU A 100 -9.01 -7.43 9.43
C GLU A 100 -9.21 -6.06 10.05
N ASN A 101 -10.07 -5.24 9.45
CA ASN A 101 -10.37 -3.90 9.95
C ASN A 101 -11.80 -3.87 10.46
N VAL A 102 -12.00 -3.43 11.70
CA VAL A 102 -13.34 -3.22 12.26
C VAL A 102 -13.66 -1.75 12.31
N LYS A 103 -14.82 -1.44 11.75
CA LYS A 103 -15.45 -0.13 11.86
C LYS A 103 -16.70 -0.29 12.72
N SER A 104 -16.70 0.39 13.87
CA SER A 104 -17.89 0.57 14.69
C SER A 104 -18.55 1.90 14.35
N TYR A 105 -19.88 1.89 14.32
CA TYR A 105 -20.74 3.03 14.02
C TYR A 105 -21.68 3.27 15.19
N PHE A 106 -21.86 4.54 15.56
CA PHE A 106 -22.77 4.93 16.64
C PHE A 106 -24.16 5.29 16.11
N THR A 107 -25.22 4.79 16.75
CA THR A 107 -26.62 5.21 16.51
C THR A 107 -27.36 5.45 17.83
N GLN A 108 -28.57 6.03 17.76
CA GLN A 108 -29.33 6.69 18.85
C GLN A 108 -29.51 5.84 20.11
N ARG A 109 -29.50 4.52 19.96
CA ARG A 109 -29.73 3.57 21.06
C ARG A 109 -28.76 2.39 21.05
N MET A 110 -27.86 2.29 20.07
CA MET A 110 -27.12 1.05 19.80
C MET A 110 -25.76 1.36 19.16
N THR A 111 -24.75 0.56 19.51
CA THR A 111 -23.46 0.55 18.79
C THR A 111 -23.49 -0.58 17.78
N LEU A 112 -23.25 -0.28 16.51
CA LEU A 112 -23.26 -1.24 15.40
C LEU A 112 -21.82 -1.52 14.96
N TYR A 113 -21.51 -2.76 14.66
CA TYR A 113 -20.18 -3.20 14.25
C TYR A 113 -20.21 -3.69 12.81
N LYS A 114 -19.15 -3.39 12.06
CA LYS A 114 -18.88 -3.91 10.72
C LYS A 114 -17.43 -4.37 10.68
N VAL A 115 -17.21 -5.61 10.25
CA VAL A 115 -15.87 -6.18 10.07
C VAL A 115 -15.59 -6.28 8.58
N VAL A 116 -14.46 -5.73 8.14
CA VAL A 116 -14.05 -5.69 6.74
C VAL A 116 -12.60 -6.13 6.61
N GLU A 117 -12.36 -7.14 5.81
CA GLU A 117 -11.04 -7.53 5.38
C GLU A 117 -10.48 -6.50 4.37
N PRO A 118 -9.28 -5.97 4.57
CA PRO A 118 -8.61 -5.13 3.58
C PRO A 118 -8.36 -5.92 2.29
N ARG A 119 -8.49 -5.24 1.14
CA ARG A 119 -8.21 -5.86 -0.15
C ARG A 119 -6.71 -5.89 -0.40
N ILE A 120 -6.17 -7.08 -0.62
CA ILE A 120 -4.77 -7.35 -0.95
C ILE A 120 -4.75 -7.97 -2.34
N ALA A 121 -4.04 -7.34 -3.28
CA ALA A 121 -3.99 -7.80 -4.66
C ALA A 121 -3.34 -9.18 -4.79
N ASN A 122 -3.84 -10.00 -5.71
CA ASN A 122 -3.31 -11.32 -6.08
C ASN A 122 -3.27 -12.35 -4.92
N THR A 123 -4.17 -12.25 -3.94
CA THR A 123 -4.34 -13.29 -2.91
C THR A 123 -5.19 -14.48 -3.38
N GLY A 124 -5.98 -14.28 -4.44
CA GLY A 124 -6.91 -15.31 -4.94
C GLY A 124 -8.11 -15.60 -4.03
N MET A 125 -8.24 -14.89 -2.90
CA MET A 125 -9.34 -15.05 -1.93
C MET A 125 -10.40 -13.97 -2.11
N ALA A 126 -11.66 -14.32 -1.85
CA ALA A 126 -12.76 -13.36 -1.87
C ALA A 126 -12.64 -12.41 -0.66
N GLN A 127 -12.24 -11.17 -0.91
CA GLN A 127 -11.99 -10.16 0.11
C GLN A 127 -13.13 -9.13 0.21
N GLY A 128 -13.31 -8.56 1.41
CA GLY A 128 -14.24 -7.45 1.64
C GLY A 128 -14.98 -7.54 2.95
N THR A 129 -16.29 -7.34 2.94
CA THR A 129 -17.07 -7.31 4.19
C THR A 129 -17.29 -8.72 4.73
N ILE A 130 -16.64 -9.06 5.84
CA ILE A 130 -16.81 -10.34 6.55
C ILE A 130 -18.11 -10.31 7.35
N ILE A 131 -18.32 -9.23 8.11
CA ILE A 131 -19.51 -9.06 8.95
C ILE A 131 -20.22 -7.77 8.54
N LYS A 132 -21.48 -7.91 8.11
CA LYS A 132 -22.35 -6.77 7.77
C LYS A 132 -22.63 -5.91 9.01
N ARG A 133 -23.01 -4.65 8.79
CA ARG A 133 -23.29 -3.70 9.88
C ARG A 133 -24.50 -4.13 10.72
N HIS A 134 -24.29 -4.56 11.96
CA HIS A 134 -25.36 -4.85 12.92
C HIS A 134 -24.79 -4.96 14.36
N ARG A 135 -25.62 -5.30 15.36
CA ARG A 135 -25.17 -5.52 16.75
C ARG A 135 -24.65 -6.93 16.93
N ILE A 136 -23.49 -7.07 17.57
CA ILE A 136 -22.86 -8.37 17.80
C ILE A 136 -23.07 -8.75 19.28
N SER A 137 -23.64 -9.93 19.53
CA SER A 137 -23.80 -10.50 20.86
C SER A 137 -22.47 -11.03 21.40
N LYS A 138 -22.32 -11.02 22.73
CA LYS A 138 -21.18 -11.61 23.41
C LYS A 138 -21.27 -13.15 23.33
N PRO A 139 -20.14 -13.87 23.44
CA PRO A 139 -20.15 -15.34 23.49
C PRO A 139 -20.81 -15.85 24.78
N VAL A 140 -21.17 -17.14 24.78
CA VAL A 140 -21.60 -17.90 25.96
C VAL A 140 -20.64 -17.65 27.13
N PRO A 141 -21.13 -17.35 28.36
CA PRO A 141 -22.52 -17.43 28.85
C PRO A 141 -23.36 -16.14 28.69
N ASN A 142 -22.79 -15.08 28.11
CA ASN A 142 -23.40 -13.74 28.10
C ASN A 142 -24.11 -13.41 26.76
N GLU A 143 -24.72 -14.40 26.10
CA GLU A 143 -25.33 -14.22 24.77
C GLU A 143 -26.45 -13.17 24.72
N HIS A 144 -27.10 -12.93 25.86
CA HIS A 144 -28.13 -11.89 26.01
C HIS A 144 -27.56 -10.46 26.00
N LEU A 145 -26.23 -10.30 26.07
CA LEU A 145 -25.56 -9.00 26.09
C LEU A 145 -24.90 -8.72 24.73
N TYR A 146 -24.86 -7.45 24.35
CA TYR A 146 -24.13 -6.99 23.17
C TYR A 146 -22.78 -6.40 23.57
N TYR A 147 -21.84 -6.42 22.63
CA TYR A 147 -20.59 -5.69 22.80
C TYR A 147 -20.83 -4.18 22.88
N THR A 148 -20.13 -3.53 23.80
CA THR A 148 -20.12 -2.09 24.01
C THR A 148 -18.73 -1.53 23.73
N VAL A 149 -18.62 -0.20 23.61
CA VAL A 149 -17.33 0.48 23.38
C VAL A 149 -16.28 0.14 24.44
N HIS A 150 -16.71 -0.11 25.69
CA HIS A 150 -15.82 -0.44 26.80
C HIS A 150 -15.18 -1.83 26.67
N ASP A 151 -15.77 -2.72 25.88
CA ASP A 151 -15.24 -4.06 25.65
C ASP A 151 -14.08 -4.06 24.63
N PHE A 152 -13.85 -2.95 23.92
CA PHE A 152 -12.78 -2.81 22.94
C PHE A 152 -11.60 -2.03 23.53
N ASN A 153 -10.46 -2.70 23.64
CA ASN A 153 -9.18 -2.08 23.96
C ASN A 153 -8.06 -2.70 23.13
N VAL A 154 -6.98 -1.98 22.92
CA VAL A 154 -5.77 -2.50 22.25
C VAL A 154 -5.20 -3.64 23.10
N GLY A 155 -4.97 -4.80 22.47
CA GLY A 155 -4.55 -6.05 23.10
C GLY A 155 -5.70 -6.95 23.58
N ALA A 156 -6.95 -6.47 23.55
CA ALA A 156 -8.11 -7.28 23.94
C ALA A 156 -8.58 -8.20 22.80
N GLU A 157 -9.23 -9.29 23.18
CA GLU A 157 -9.82 -10.25 22.25
C GLU A 157 -11.32 -9.99 22.08
N PHE A 158 -11.75 -10.03 20.83
CA PHE A 158 -13.12 -9.82 20.38
C PHE A 158 -13.59 -11.10 19.69
N VAL A 159 -14.68 -11.70 20.16
CA VAL A 159 -15.21 -12.95 19.60
C VAL A 159 -16.54 -12.67 18.92
N ALA A 160 -16.64 -12.97 17.62
CA ALA A 160 -17.88 -12.85 16.88
C ALA A 160 -18.08 -14.05 15.96
N TYR A 161 -19.26 -14.68 16.02
CA TYR A 161 -19.65 -15.82 15.17
C TYR A 161 -18.63 -16.97 15.15
N GLY A 162 -18.07 -17.31 16.32
CA GLY A 162 -17.09 -18.38 16.46
C GLY A 162 -15.68 -18.03 15.96
N LYS A 163 -15.44 -16.80 15.49
CA LYS A 163 -14.11 -16.28 15.17
C LYS A 163 -13.57 -15.40 16.29
N THR A 164 -12.30 -15.60 16.63
CA THR A 164 -11.57 -14.78 17.60
C THR A 164 -10.69 -13.77 16.87
N PHE A 165 -10.83 -12.51 17.25
CA PHE A 165 -10.10 -11.38 16.70
C PHE A 165 -9.30 -10.71 17.81
N ARG A 166 -8.02 -10.46 17.60
CA ARG A 166 -7.19 -9.71 18.53
C ARG A 166 -7.05 -8.28 18.05
N ILE A 167 -7.35 -7.30 18.90
CA ILE A 167 -7.21 -5.87 18.56
C ILE A 167 -5.74 -5.47 18.70
N VAL A 168 -5.13 -5.01 17.62
CA VAL A 168 -3.69 -4.75 17.55
C VAL A 168 -3.37 -3.27 17.64
N SER A 169 -4.16 -2.43 16.94
CA SER A 169 -3.99 -0.99 16.95
C SER A 169 -5.31 -0.27 16.68
N CYS A 170 -5.30 1.04 16.86
CA CYS A 170 -6.47 1.89 16.68
C CYS A 170 -6.06 3.18 15.96
N ASP A 171 -7.00 3.78 15.23
CA ASP A 171 -6.79 5.06 14.56
C ASP A 171 -6.62 6.22 15.57
N GLN A 172 -6.03 7.33 15.15
CA GLN A 172 -5.78 8.47 16.04
C GLN A 172 -7.09 9.04 16.60
N PHE A 173 -8.14 9.13 15.77
CA PHE A 173 -9.46 9.57 16.23
C PHE A 173 -10.01 8.68 17.35
N THR A 174 -9.90 7.37 17.19
CA THR A 174 -10.45 6.41 18.16
C THR A 174 -9.66 6.39 19.44
N SER A 175 -8.34 6.54 19.35
CA SER A 175 -7.48 6.67 20.52
C SER A 175 -7.88 7.87 21.39
N ASN A 176 -8.16 9.01 20.76
CA ASN A 176 -8.59 10.23 21.44
C ASN A 176 -10.00 10.08 22.03
N PHE A 177 -10.90 9.45 21.28
CA PHE A 177 -12.27 9.20 21.72
C PHE A 177 -12.32 8.29 22.97
N LEU A 178 -11.62 7.16 22.94
CA LEU A 178 -11.56 6.22 24.06
C LEU A 178 -10.90 6.85 25.30
N ARG A 179 -9.86 7.67 25.10
CA ARG A 179 -9.23 8.43 26.19
C ARG A 179 -10.18 9.45 26.82
N LYS A 180 -11.01 10.14 26.02
CA LYS A 180 -12.06 11.05 26.52
C LYS A 180 -13.15 10.31 27.30
N LEU A 181 -13.43 9.06 26.94
CA LEU A 181 -14.32 8.18 27.72
C LEU A 181 -13.68 7.65 29.02
N GLY A 182 -12.42 7.99 29.31
CA GLY A 182 -11.71 7.54 30.49
C GLY A 182 -11.05 6.15 30.35
N ILE A 183 -11.02 5.57 29.14
CA ILE A 183 -10.39 4.27 28.90
C ILE A 183 -8.89 4.47 28.68
N LYS A 184 -8.08 3.78 29.49
CA LYS A 184 -6.63 3.71 29.30
C LYS A 184 -6.30 2.69 28.21
N LEU A 185 -5.83 3.18 27.07
CA LEU A 185 -5.46 2.35 25.93
C LEU A 185 -4.20 1.51 26.20
N GLY A 186 -4.21 0.28 25.73
CA GLY A 186 -3.02 -0.57 25.64
C GLY A 186 -1.98 -0.02 24.66
N LYS A 187 -0.75 -0.54 24.72
CA LYS A 187 0.30 -0.23 23.73
C LYS A 187 -0.03 -0.94 22.42
N PRO A 188 0.16 -0.30 21.24
CA PRO A 188 -0.06 -0.95 19.96
C PRO A 188 0.88 -2.15 19.80
N GLU A 189 0.31 -3.26 19.32
CA GLU A 189 1.07 -4.48 19.02
C GLU A 189 1.56 -4.43 17.56
N SER A 190 2.68 -5.08 17.27
CA SER A 190 3.15 -5.23 15.89
C SER A 190 2.37 -6.34 15.19
N ILE A 191 1.94 -6.08 13.96
CA ILE A 191 1.38 -7.12 13.10
C ILE A 191 2.51 -8.09 12.75
N PRO A 192 2.40 -9.40 13.06
CA PRO A 192 3.36 -10.40 12.62
C PRO A 192 3.36 -10.51 11.09
N ASP A 193 4.55 -10.56 10.51
CA ASP A 193 4.70 -10.72 9.06
C ASP A 193 4.29 -12.12 8.61
N ASP A 194 3.50 -12.18 7.54
CA ASP A 194 3.11 -13.41 6.87
C ASP A 194 4.28 -13.91 5.98
N PRO A 195 4.72 -15.17 6.12
CA PRO A 195 5.77 -15.76 5.29
C PRO A 195 5.52 -15.58 3.78
N TYR A 196 4.28 -15.73 3.32
CA TYR A 196 3.95 -15.58 1.90
C TYR A 196 4.21 -14.16 1.42
N SER A 197 3.80 -13.16 2.21
CA SER A 197 4.04 -11.76 1.92
C SER A 197 5.55 -11.40 1.84
N ILE A 198 6.38 -12.00 2.71
CA ILE A 198 7.85 -11.83 2.66
C ILE A 198 8.42 -12.42 1.38
N HIS A 199 8.11 -13.68 1.07
CA HIS A 199 8.62 -14.37 -0.12
C HIS A 199 8.21 -13.64 -1.40
N ARG A 200 6.98 -13.17 -1.48
CA ARG A 200 6.48 -12.43 -2.63
C ARG A 200 7.22 -11.10 -2.80
N LYS A 201 7.39 -10.32 -1.73
CA LYS A 201 8.15 -9.07 -1.78
C LYS A 201 9.59 -9.31 -2.25
N ALA A 202 10.27 -10.28 -1.64
CA ALA A 202 11.63 -10.67 -2.03
C ALA A 202 11.72 -11.11 -3.51
N PHE A 203 10.71 -11.84 -4.01
CA PHE A 203 10.65 -12.20 -5.43
C PHE A 203 10.43 -10.99 -6.33
N THR A 204 9.58 -10.06 -5.93
CA THR A 204 9.33 -8.84 -6.73
C THR A 204 10.53 -7.89 -6.71
N GLU A 205 11.20 -7.75 -5.57
CA GLU A 205 12.41 -6.93 -5.41
C GLU A 205 13.62 -7.54 -6.13
N SER A 206 13.72 -8.87 -6.19
CA SER A 206 14.77 -9.56 -6.96
C SER A 206 14.49 -9.63 -8.46
N MET A 207 13.27 -9.26 -8.90
CA MET A 207 12.92 -9.23 -10.32
C MET A 207 13.61 -8.05 -11.02
N GLN A 208 14.79 -8.30 -11.57
CA GLN A 208 15.45 -7.35 -12.45
C GLN A 208 14.67 -7.25 -13.78
N PRO A 209 14.29 -6.05 -14.22
CA PRO A 209 13.58 -5.89 -15.48
C PRO A 209 14.48 -6.37 -16.64
N LEU A 210 13.99 -7.30 -17.45
CA LEU A 210 14.71 -7.89 -18.59
C LEU A 210 15.11 -6.88 -19.68
N ARG A 211 14.60 -5.64 -19.59
CA ARG A 211 15.02 -4.51 -20.43
C ARG A 211 15.37 -3.34 -19.51
N PRO A 212 16.66 -3.00 -19.31
CA PRO A 212 17.00 -1.69 -18.83
C PRO A 212 16.51 -0.68 -19.87
N TYR A 213 15.48 0.10 -19.52
CA TYR A 213 15.13 1.31 -20.26
C TYR A 213 16.20 2.35 -19.94
N GLU A 214 17.41 2.16 -20.46
CA GLU A 214 18.35 3.27 -20.55
C GLU A 214 17.75 4.26 -21.55
N ARG A 215 17.15 5.30 -20.99
CA ARG A 215 16.62 6.40 -21.77
C ARG A 215 17.82 7.20 -22.30
N MET A 216 18.33 6.82 -23.46
CA MET A 216 19.31 7.62 -24.18
C MET A 216 18.61 8.88 -24.68
N ASP A 217 18.83 10.02 -24.02
CA ASP A 217 18.24 11.32 -24.36
C ASP A 217 18.88 11.94 -25.64
N LYS A 218 18.89 11.20 -26.76
CA LYS A 218 19.34 11.70 -28.07
C LYS A 218 18.47 12.87 -28.56
N LEU A 219 17.18 12.83 -28.23
CA LEU A 219 16.23 13.87 -28.63
C LEU A 219 16.55 15.23 -27.99
N ARG A 220 17.05 15.24 -26.75
CA ARG A 220 17.36 16.48 -26.04
C ARG A 220 18.49 17.25 -26.74
N GLN A 221 19.58 16.55 -27.07
CA GLN A 221 20.71 17.14 -27.80
C GLN A 221 20.30 17.71 -29.16
N PHE A 222 19.42 17.01 -29.89
CA PHE A 222 18.86 17.51 -31.13
C PHE A 222 18.05 18.80 -30.93
N LEU A 223 17.17 18.86 -29.92
CA LEU A 223 16.32 20.03 -29.67
C LEU A 223 17.12 21.27 -29.24
N ASP A 224 18.16 21.08 -28.41
CA ASP A 224 18.96 22.19 -27.87
C ASP A 224 19.94 22.78 -28.91
N HIS A 225 20.34 21.98 -29.90
CA HIS A 225 21.39 22.33 -30.86
C HIS A 225 20.99 22.15 -32.32
N ASP A 226 19.68 22.12 -32.62
CA ASP A 226 19.19 22.07 -33.98
C ASP A 226 19.72 23.28 -34.77
N ARG A 227 20.25 23.02 -35.96
CA ARG A 227 20.89 24.00 -36.87
C ARG A 227 22.18 24.67 -36.36
N HIS A 228 22.70 24.33 -35.18
CA HIS A 228 24.02 24.79 -34.77
C HIS A 228 25.11 23.97 -35.47
N VAL A 229 25.89 24.64 -36.32
CA VAL A 229 27.00 24.05 -37.08
C VAL A 229 28.26 24.87 -36.84
N LEU A 230 29.31 24.24 -36.32
CA LEU A 230 30.63 24.86 -36.23
C LEU A 230 31.33 24.67 -37.57
N ARG A 231 31.78 25.77 -38.18
CA ARG A 231 32.50 25.76 -39.45
C ARG A 231 33.96 26.13 -39.22
N PHE A 232 34.86 25.21 -39.55
CA PHE A 232 36.31 25.42 -39.48
C PHE A 232 36.89 25.45 -40.90
N PHE A 233 37.82 26.37 -41.13
CA PHE A 233 38.63 26.41 -42.33
C PHE A 233 39.88 25.58 -42.09
N CYS A 234 40.06 24.54 -42.88
CA CYS A 234 41.14 23.57 -42.76
C CYS A 234 42.00 23.61 -44.02
N PHE A 235 43.28 23.29 -43.86
CA PHE A 235 44.22 23.19 -44.96
C PHE A 235 44.83 21.79 -44.91
N TRP A 236 44.68 21.05 -46.00
CA TRP A 236 45.33 19.75 -46.19
C TRP A 236 46.59 19.98 -46.99
N ASP A 237 47.75 19.78 -46.37
CA ASP A 237 49.04 19.79 -47.03
C ASP A 237 49.47 18.35 -47.38
N ASP A 238 49.39 17.98 -48.67
CA ASP A 238 49.83 16.67 -49.19
C ASP A 238 51.11 16.80 -50.05
N THR A 239 51.86 17.91 -49.91
CA THR A 239 52.98 18.24 -50.79
C THR A 239 54.16 17.26 -50.75
N GLU A 240 54.24 16.40 -49.72
CA GLU A 240 55.26 15.34 -49.61
C GLU A 240 54.97 14.14 -50.53
N SER A 241 53.75 14.01 -51.05
CA SER A 241 53.34 12.92 -51.94
C SER A 241 53.73 13.22 -53.40
N LEU A 242 54.04 12.17 -54.18
CA LEU A 242 54.58 12.28 -55.55
C LEU A 242 53.70 13.10 -56.53
N TYR A 243 52.39 13.21 -56.23
CA TYR A 243 51.40 13.99 -57.00
C TYR A 243 50.49 14.81 -56.07
N GLY A 244 50.91 15.05 -54.83
CA GLY A 244 50.10 15.74 -53.85
C GLY A 244 50.17 17.25 -54.02
N ASP A 245 49.10 17.92 -53.63
CA ASP A 245 48.94 19.35 -53.71
C ASP A 245 48.20 19.88 -52.48
N PRO A 246 48.44 21.15 -52.10
CA PRO A 246 47.74 21.76 -50.98
C PRO A 246 46.27 22.00 -51.32
N ARG A 247 45.38 21.62 -50.40
CA ARG A 247 43.92 21.73 -50.59
C ARG A 247 43.27 22.51 -49.47
N GLU A 248 42.44 23.46 -49.83
CA GLU A 248 41.60 24.19 -48.88
C GLU A 248 40.30 23.42 -48.65
N MET A 249 39.96 23.22 -47.38
CA MET A 249 38.80 22.44 -46.97
C MET A 249 37.98 23.18 -45.92
N ILE A 250 36.69 22.88 -45.87
CA ILE A 250 35.76 23.35 -44.86
C ILE A 250 35.29 22.14 -44.07
N LEU A 251 35.54 22.14 -42.76
CA LEU A 251 35.02 21.14 -41.84
C LEU A 251 33.79 21.70 -41.14
N ASN A 252 32.66 21.02 -41.28
CA ASN A 252 31.40 21.33 -40.62
C ASN A 252 31.14 20.31 -39.50
N TYR A 253 31.02 20.77 -38.26
CA TYR A 253 30.64 19.96 -37.10
C TYR A 253 29.19 20.25 -36.68
N PHE A 254 28.34 19.23 -36.68
CA PHE A 254 26.92 19.36 -36.33
C PHE A 254 26.71 18.98 -34.85
N LEU A 255 26.33 19.95 -34.02
CA LEU A 255 26.17 19.76 -32.56
C LEU A 255 24.97 18.88 -32.18
N ALA A 256 23.96 18.80 -33.05
CA ALA A 256 22.77 17.98 -32.81
C ALA A 256 23.09 16.47 -32.73
N ASP A 257 24.06 15.99 -33.49
CA ASP A 257 24.33 14.55 -33.66
C ASP A 257 25.81 14.15 -33.47
N ASP A 258 26.69 15.10 -33.14
CA ASP A 258 28.15 14.92 -33.07
C ASP A 258 28.76 14.37 -34.38
N THR A 259 28.27 14.85 -35.54
CA THR A 259 28.73 14.38 -36.87
C THR A 259 29.56 15.43 -37.58
N ILE A 260 30.50 14.98 -38.43
CA ILE A 260 31.41 15.82 -39.21
C ILE A 260 31.16 15.62 -40.69
N GLU A 261 31.10 16.71 -41.44
CA GLU A 261 31.13 16.74 -42.90
C GLU A 261 32.34 17.57 -43.34
N ILE A 262 33.09 17.08 -44.34
CA ILE A 262 34.26 17.79 -44.88
C ILE A 262 34.01 18.09 -46.35
N ARG A 263 34.11 19.36 -46.72
CA ARG A 263 33.97 19.83 -48.10
C ARG A 263 35.27 20.42 -48.62
N GLU A 264 35.63 20.08 -49.84
CA GLU A 264 36.78 20.67 -50.53
C GLU A 264 36.34 21.97 -51.23
N ILE A 265 37.15 23.01 -51.13
CA ILE A 265 36.97 24.25 -51.90
C ILE A 265 37.72 24.05 -53.23
N ILE A 266 36.96 23.86 -54.31
CA ILE A 266 37.51 23.65 -55.65
C ILE A 266 37.52 24.99 -56.40
N PRO A 267 38.69 25.61 -56.66
CA PRO A 267 38.76 26.85 -57.42
C PRO A 267 38.48 26.61 -58.92
N ALA A 268 38.08 27.68 -59.61
CA ALA A 268 37.84 27.64 -61.05
C ALA A 268 39.12 27.26 -61.81
N ASN A 269 38.99 26.44 -62.85
CA ASN A 269 40.10 25.93 -63.68
C ASN A 269 41.14 25.09 -62.93
N SER A 270 40.79 24.48 -61.79
CA SER A 270 41.66 23.60 -61.00
C SER A 270 41.96 22.24 -61.65
N GLY A 271 41.27 21.87 -62.73
CA GLY A 271 41.43 20.57 -63.39
C GLY A 271 40.86 19.39 -62.60
N ARG A 272 40.12 19.65 -61.51
CA ARG A 272 39.50 18.64 -60.65
C ARG A 272 38.03 18.41 -60.97
N ASP A 273 37.57 17.20 -60.66
CA ASP A 273 36.15 16.87 -60.73
C ASP A 273 35.36 17.70 -59.72
N ALA A 274 34.18 18.18 -60.11
CA ALA A 274 33.36 19.12 -59.35
C ALA A 274 32.56 18.42 -58.24
N VAL A 275 33.21 17.57 -57.45
CA VAL A 275 32.61 16.86 -56.32
C VAL A 275 33.10 17.53 -55.03
N PRO A 276 32.36 18.51 -54.48
CA PRO A 276 32.82 19.28 -53.33
C PRO A 276 32.78 18.49 -52.01
N CYS A 277 32.16 17.32 -51.96
CA CYS A 277 32.03 16.52 -50.75
C CYS A 277 33.21 15.54 -50.64
N PHE A 278 34.19 15.89 -49.80
CA PHE A 278 35.33 15.03 -49.53
C PHE A 278 34.96 13.91 -48.53
N LEU A 279 34.25 14.27 -47.46
CA LEU A 279 33.74 13.34 -46.46
C LEU A 279 32.25 13.58 -46.22
N ARG A 280 31.44 12.56 -46.54
CA ARG A 280 30.01 12.59 -46.22
C ARG A 280 29.81 12.66 -44.71
N ARG A 281 28.78 13.39 -44.28
CA ARG A 281 28.38 13.55 -42.87
C ARG A 281 28.34 12.20 -42.14
N GLN A 282 29.26 12.00 -41.21
CA GLN A 282 29.34 10.80 -40.36
C GLN A 282 30.07 11.09 -39.05
N LYS A 283 30.05 10.15 -38.10
CA LYS A 283 30.87 10.27 -36.88
C LYS A 283 32.30 9.85 -37.21
N LEU A 284 33.25 10.72 -36.90
CA LEU A 284 34.67 10.46 -37.18
C LEU A 284 35.30 9.79 -35.94
N PRO A 285 35.94 8.62 -36.10
CA PRO A 285 36.62 7.95 -34.99
C PRO A 285 37.91 8.71 -34.65
N ARG A 286 38.14 9.02 -33.37
CA ARG A 286 39.32 9.79 -32.94
C ARG A 286 40.64 9.03 -33.11
N THR A 287 40.55 7.69 -33.03
CA THR A 287 41.68 6.78 -33.13
C THR A 287 41.39 5.79 -34.26
N ILE A 288 42.44 5.33 -34.94
CA ILE A 288 42.34 4.22 -35.90
C ILE A 288 41.93 2.98 -35.11
N ALA A 289 40.64 2.69 -35.06
CA ALA A 289 40.13 1.48 -34.47
C ALA A 289 40.41 0.32 -35.43
N SER A 290 40.95 -0.79 -34.93
CA SER A 290 41.04 -2.04 -35.69
C SER A 290 39.64 -2.40 -36.19
N ILE A 291 39.52 -2.77 -37.46
CA ILE A 291 38.26 -3.25 -38.03
C ILE A 291 37.78 -4.40 -37.13
N PRO A 292 36.61 -4.28 -36.48
CA PRO A 292 36.15 -5.31 -35.58
C PRO A 292 35.82 -6.56 -36.39
N LEU A 293 36.17 -7.72 -35.85
CA LEU A 293 35.82 -9.01 -36.46
C LEU A 293 34.28 -9.10 -36.59
N PRO A 294 33.75 -9.75 -37.63
CA PRO A 294 32.32 -9.99 -37.76
C PRO A 294 31.75 -10.62 -36.49
N GLY A 295 30.73 -9.99 -35.89
CA GLY A 295 30.09 -10.44 -34.65
C GLY A 295 30.62 -9.80 -33.36
N VAL A 296 31.69 -8.99 -33.41
CA VAL A 296 32.19 -8.23 -32.25
C VAL A 296 31.31 -7.01 -31.95
N VAL A 297 30.83 -6.32 -32.99
CA VAL A 297 29.85 -5.23 -32.85
C VAL A 297 28.47 -5.81 -33.06
N THR A 298 27.71 -5.96 -31.97
CA THR A 298 26.33 -6.44 -32.00
C THR A 298 25.47 -5.60 -31.07
N ASP A 299 24.20 -5.39 -31.43
CA ASP A 299 23.26 -4.63 -30.61
C ASP A 299 23.03 -5.25 -29.22
N ARG A 300 23.23 -6.57 -29.12
CA ARG A 300 23.00 -7.40 -27.94
C ARG A 300 24.14 -8.40 -27.76
N THR A 301 24.84 -8.31 -26.63
CA THR A 301 25.84 -9.28 -26.21
C THR A 301 25.18 -10.42 -25.42
N LEU A 302 25.70 -11.64 -25.56
CA LEU A 302 25.25 -12.82 -24.82
C LEU A 302 26.30 -13.23 -23.80
N LEU A 303 25.86 -13.62 -22.62
CA LEU A 303 26.65 -14.18 -21.52
C LEU A 303 26.26 -15.65 -21.31
N ASN A 304 27.21 -16.48 -20.88
CA ASN A 304 26.98 -17.89 -20.52
C ASN A 304 26.25 -18.69 -21.61
N VAL A 305 26.77 -18.66 -22.85
CA VAL A 305 26.23 -19.45 -23.96
C VAL A 305 26.65 -20.91 -23.79
N PHE A 306 25.72 -21.76 -23.36
CA PHE A 306 25.91 -23.20 -23.21
C PHE A 306 25.01 -23.97 -24.19
N GLY A 307 25.62 -24.87 -24.97
CA GLY A 307 24.91 -25.69 -25.94
C GLY A 307 24.74 -25.03 -27.31
N HIS A 308 24.36 -25.83 -28.32
CA HIS A 308 24.22 -25.36 -29.70
C HIS A 308 22.85 -24.65 -29.86
N PRO A 309 22.78 -23.43 -30.45
CA PRO A 309 21.55 -22.64 -30.50
C PRO A 309 20.36 -23.37 -31.16
N GLN A 310 20.65 -24.22 -32.14
CA GLN A 310 19.63 -25.00 -32.85
C GLN A 310 19.14 -26.25 -32.08
N ARG A 311 19.79 -26.61 -30.96
CA ARG A 311 19.44 -27.76 -30.11
C ARG A 311 19.02 -27.34 -28.69
N GLY A 312 18.54 -26.12 -28.52
CA GLY A 312 18.04 -25.63 -27.22
C GLY A 312 19.15 -25.20 -26.25
N GLY A 313 20.15 -24.46 -26.74
CA GLY A 313 21.18 -23.87 -25.88
C GLY A 313 20.62 -22.82 -24.90
N HIS A 314 21.19 -22.78 -23.71
CA HIS A 314 20.90 -21.76 -22.69
C HIS A 314 21.90 -20.61 -22.84
N TYR A 315 21.40 -19.38 -22.84
CA TYR A 315 22.20 -18.17 -22.81
C TYR A 315 21.48 -17.08 -22.04
N ILE A 316 22.23 -16.10 -21.54
CA ILE A 316 21.74 -14.93 -20.85
C ILE A 316 22.09 -13.70 -21.71
N LEU A 317 21.22 -12.69 -21.75
CA LEU A 317 21.55 -11.41 -22.39
C LEU A 317 22.40 -10.56 -21.43
N ASP A 318 23.52 -10.03 -21.91
CA ASP A 318 24.36 -9.12 -21.12
C ASP A 318 23.75 -7.71 -21.15
N SER A 319 23.11 -7.34 -20.03
CA SER A 319 22.44 -6.06 -19.84
C SER A 319 23.41 -4.91 -19.52
N LEU A 320 24.61 -5.22 -19.01
CA LEU A 320 25.60 -4.23 -18.59
C LEU A 320 26.56 -3.87 -19.72
N LYS A 321 26.57 -4.63 -20.82
CA LYS A 321 27.41 -4.40 -22.01
C LYS A 321 28.88 -4.19 -21.63
N LEU A 322 29.39 -4.95 -20.65
CA LEU A 322 30.73 -4.78 -20.07
C LEU A 322 31.86 -4.95 -21.11
N GLY A 323 31.58 -5.67 -22.21
CA GLY A 323 32.50 -5.87 -23.33
C GLY A 323 32.18 -5.07 -24.59
N ALA A 324 31.20 -4.16 -24.57
CA ALA A 324 30.92 -3.33 -25.73
C ALA A 324 32.11 -2.40 -26.01
N PRO A 325 32.61 -2.32 -27.26
CA PRO A 325 33.67 -1.39 -27.59
C PRO A 325 33.20 0.03 -27.28
N LYS A 326 33.99 0.77 -26.51
CA LYS A 326 33.79 2.22 -26.34
C LYS A 326 34.26 2.88 -27.62
N ASP A 327 33.31 3.27 -28.46
CA ASP A 327 33.64 4.05 -29.65
C ASP A 327 33.98 5.48 -29.24
N ASP A 328 35.28 5.78 -29.20
CA ASP A 328 35.80 7.12 -28.97
C ASP A 328 35.63 7.97 -30.24
N PHE A 329 34.41 8.46 -30.46
CA PHE A 329 34.15 9.44 -31.51
C PHE A 329 34.65 10.83 -31.11
N THR A 330 35.05 11.62 -32.12
CA THR A 330 35.44 13.01 -31.91
C THR A 330 34.26 13.83 -31.38
N LYS A 331 34.34 14.23 -30.11
CA LYS A 331 33.45 15.23 -29.50
C LYS A 331 34.21 16.51 -29.26
N ILE A 332 33.68 17.62 -29.76
CA ILE A 332 34.19 18.95 -29.44
C ILE A 332 33.48 19.37 -28.16
N MET A 333 34.22 19.43 -27.04
CA MET A 333 33.69 20.03 -25.82
C MET A 333 33.68 21.55 -26.00
N ILE A 334 32.50 22.16 -25.90
CA ILE A 334 32.30 23.62 -25.90
C ILE A 334 32.22 24.10 -24.46
#